data_AF-A0A7V6H2H8-F1
#
_entry.id   AF-A0A7V6H2H8-F1
#
_cell.length_a   1.000
_cell.length_b   1.000
_cell.length_c   1.000
_cell.angle_alpha   90.00
_cell.angle_beta   90.00
_cell.angle_gamma   90.00
#
_symmetry.space_group_name_H-M   'P 1'
#
loop_
_entity.id
_entity.type
_entity.pdbx_description
1 polymer ?
#
loop_
_entity_poly.entity_id
_entity_poly.type
_entity_poly.pdbx_seq_one_letter_code
_entity_poly.pdbx_strand_id
1 'polypeptide(L)' 'ASLVTTGIQKGHMKLHLPNILNSLDASEEEKQAAFEYFNSHTVSVKAVKDFIEQRRKQ' A
#
# COMPACT_ATOMS: atom_id res chain seq x y z
N ALA A 1 16.17 -2.79 -20.31
CA ALA A 1 14.84 -3.42 -20.17
C ALA A 1 14.83 -4.14 -18.83
N SER A 2 14.18 -3.58 -17.80
CA SER A 2 14.11 -4.23 -16.49
C SER A 2 13.13 -5.39 -16.57
N LEU A 3 13.67 -6.60 -16.76
CA LEU A 3 12.95 -7.85 -16.57
C LEU A 3 12.47 -7.89 -15.11
N VAL A 4 11.17 -7.72 -14.91
CA VAL A 4 10.48 -8.05 -13.66
C VAL A 4 10.42 -9.56 -13.54
N THR A 5 11.52 -10.15 -13.09
CA THR A 5 11.52 -11.55 -12.67
C THR A 5 10.71 -11.65 -11.38
N THR A 6 9.65 -12.43 -11.47
CA THR A 6 8.75 -12.84 -10.38
C THR A 6 9.52 -13.70 -9.36
N GLY A 7 10.49 -13.11 -8.63
CA GLY A 7 11.41 -13.84 -7.75
C GLY A 7 11.96 -13.06 -6.55
N ILE A 8 11.52 -11.83 -6.32
CA ILE A 8 12.11 -10.88 -5.37
C ILE A 8 10.91 -10.15 -4.75
N GLN A 9 10.57 -10.15 -3.46
CA GLN A 9 11.23 -10.50 -2.21
C GLN A 9 10.11 -10.69 -1.17
N LYS A 10 10.17 -11.77 -0.38
CA LYS A 10 9.34 -11.91 0.85
C LYS A 10 9.63 -10.83 1.92
N GLY A 11 10.52 -9.87 1.63
CA GLY A 11 10.83 -8.69 2.45
C GLY A 11 10.12 -7.39 2.03
N HIS A 12 9.23 -7.40 1.04
CA HIS A 12 8.51 -6.20 0.57
C HIS A 12 7.23 -5.86 1.37
N MET A 13 6.76 -6.76 2.24
CA MET A 13 5.41 -6.65 2.85
C MET A 13 5.25 -5.50 3.86
N LYS A 14 6.32 -5.00 4.50
CA LYS A 14 6.19 -3.99 5.57
C LYS A 14 6.71 -2.59 5.24
N LEU A 15 7.59 -2.44 4.24
CA LEU A 15 8.18 -1.13 3.91
C LEU A 15 7.40 -0.35 2.84
N HIS A 16 6.74 -1.04 1.91
CA HIS A 16 6.09 -0.37 0.80
C HIS A 16 4.77 0.28 1.19
N LEU A 17 3.99 -0.30 2.10
CA LEU A 17 2.73 0.30 2.54
C LEU A 17 2.92 1.72 3.08
N PRO A 18 3.79 1.99 4.08
CA PRO A 18 4.01 3.36 4.57
C PRO A 18 4.63 4.28 3.52
N ASN A 19 5.50 3.80 2.64
CA ASN A 19 6.08 4.62 1.55
C ASN A 19 5.04 5.01 0.49
N ILE A 20 4.13 4.09 0.13
CA ILE A 20 3.03 4.36 -0.81
C ILE A 20 2.05 5.33 -0.16
N LEU A 21 1.70 5.12 1.11
CA LEU A 21 0.82 6.01 1.87
C LEU A 21 1.41 7.43 1.99
N ASN A 22 2.70 7.56 2.29
CA ASN A 22 3.39 8.85 2.29
C ASN A 22 3.40 9.48 0.89
N SER A 23 3.55 8.69 -0.18
CA SER A 23 3.51 9.19 -1.57
C SER A 23 2.11 9.64 -2.01
N LEU A 24 1.06 9.20 -1.31
CA LEU A 24 -0.32 9.60 -1.52
C LEU A 24 -0.76 10.74 -0.59
N ASP A 25 0.19 11.29 0.20
CA ASP A 25 -0.08 12.24 1.29
C ASP A 25 -1.20 11.74 2.20
N ALA A 26 -1.17 10.45 2.56
CA ALA A 26 -2.18 9.85 3.41
C ALA A 26 -2.10 10.42 4.84
N SER A 27 -3.24 10.69 5.46
CA SER A 27 -3.31 11.07 6.87
C SER A 27 -2.95 9.88 7.78
N GLU A 28 -2.65 10.15 9.06
CA GLU A 28 -2.38 9.08 10.03
C GLU A 28 -3.58 8.13 10.18
N GLU A 29 -4.81 8.65 10.11
CA GLU A 29 -6.05 7.85 10.15
C GLU A 29 -6.16 6.93 8.94
N GLU A 30 -5.84 7.45 7.74
CA GLU A 30 -5.82 6.68 6.50
C GLU A 30 -4.73 5.59 6.54
N LYS A 31 -3.55 5.93 7.08
CA LYS A 31 -2.45 4.98 7.24
C LYS A 31 -2.84 3.85 8.16
N GLN A 32 -3.41 4.15 9.32
CA GLN A 32 -3.74 3.16 10.34
C GLN A 32 -4.81 2.19 9.84
N ALA A 33 -5.84 2.71 9.16
CA ALA A 33 -6.84 1.88 8.52
C ALA A 33 -6.29 1.03 7.37
N ALA A 34 -5.34 1.57 6.59
CA ALA A 34 -4.65 0.78 5.57
C ALA A 34 -3.83 -0.34 6.22
N PHE A 35 -3.12 -0.08 7.33
CA PHE A 35 -2.40 -1.13 8.07
C PHE A 35 -3.32 -2.25 8.55
N GLU A 36 -4.51 -1.92 9.08
CA GLU A 36 -5.48 -2.94 9.49
C GLU A 36 -6.04 -3.73 8.30
N TYR A 37 -6.42 -3.04 7.22
CA TYR A 37 -6.97 -3.68 6.01
C TYR A 37 -5.95 -4.59 5.32
N PHE A 38 -4.73 -4.09 5.13
CA PHE A 38 -3.65 -4.81 4.47
C PHE A 38 -2.89 -5.78 5.38
N ASN A 39 -3.25 -5.89 6.67
CA ASN A 39 -2.70 -6.94 7.53
C ASN A 39 -3.11 -8.35 7.05
N SER A 40 -4.30 -8.46 6.45
CA SER A 40 -4.85 -9.71 5.92
C SER A 40 -4.91 -9.74 4.38
N HIS A 41 -4.59 -8.63 3.71
CA HIS A 41 -4.67 -8.49 2.26
C HIS A 41 -3.30 -8.23 1.64
N THR A 42 -3.12 -8.64 0.39
CA THR A 42 -1.88 -8.37 -0.34
C THR A 42 -1.71 -6.88 -0.59
N VAL A 43 -0.67 -6.28 -0.02
CA VAL A 43 -0.26 -4.90 -0.29
C VAL A 43 0.19 -4.78 -1.74
N SER A 44 -0.48 -3.92 -2.52
CA SER A 44 -0.05 -3.51 -3.85
C SER A 44 -0.30 -2.03 -4.05
N VAL A 45 0.54 -1.35 -4.85
CA VAL A 45 0.41 0.10 -5.10
C VAL A 45 -1.00 0.47 -5.58
N LYS A 46 -1.57 -0.36 -6.47
CA LYS A 46 -2.94 -0.17 -6.97
C LYS A 46 -3.97 -0.31 -5.85
N ALA A 47 -3.89 -1.36 -5.04
CA ALA A 47 -4.85 -1.59 -3.95
C ALA A 47 -4.79 -0.49 -2.89
N VAL A 48 -3.60 -0.03 -2.51
CA VAL A 48 -3.44 1.07 -1.55
C VAL A 48 -4.00 2.38 -2.11
N LYS A 49 -3.73 2.68 -3.39
CA LYS A 49 -4.29 3.86 -4.05
C LYS A 49 -5.81 3.81 -4.11
N ASP A 50 -6.38 2.69 -4.55
CA ASP A 50 -7.84 2.50 -4.61
C ASP A 50 -8.47 2.63 -3.21
N PHE A 51 -7.85 2.07 -2.17
CA PHE A 51 -8.31 2.17 -0.79
C PHE A 51 -8.35 3.62 -0.28
N ILE A 52 -7.29 4.38 -0.52
CA ILE A 52 -7.20 5.80 -0.12
C ILE A 52 -8.19 6.65 -0.93
N GLU A 53 -8.29 6.45 -2.24
CA GLU A 53 -9.27 7.17 -3.07
C GLU A 53 -10.72 6.87 -2.66
N GLN A 54 -11.03 5.63 -2.24
CA GLN A 54 -12.34 5.29 -1.70
C GLN A 54 -12.63 5.99 -0.37
N ARG A 55 -11.63 6.09 0.52
CA ARG A 55 -11.75 6.80 1.80
C ARG A 55 -11.96 8.30 1.62
N ARG A 56 -11.32 8.93 0.64
CA ARG A 56 -11.46 10.36 0.34
C ARG A 56 -12.76 10.74 -0.36
N LYS A 57 -13.46 9.76 -0.96
CA LYS A 57 -14.73 9.96 -1.65
C LYS A 57 -15.95 9.79 -0.74
N GLN A 58 -15.76 9.36 0.51
CA GLN A 58 -16.80 9.36 1.55
C GLN A 58 -16.82 10.69 2.28
#